data_AF-A0A519S1Y8-F1
#
_entry.id   AF-A0A519S1Y8-F1
#
_cell.length_a   1.000
_cell.length_b   1.000
_cell.length_c   1.000
_cell.angle_alpha   90.00
_cell.angle_beta   90.00
_cell.angle_gamma   90.00
#
_symmetry.space_group_name_H-M   'P 1'
#
loop_
_entity.id
_entity.type
_entity.pdbx_description
1 polymer ?
#
loop_
_entity_poly.entity_id
_entity_poly.type
_entity_poly.pdbx_seq_one_letter_code
_entity_poly.pdbx_strand_id
1 'polypeptide(L)' 'MALRQQYCIKLPDAIIAATALAHGLPLVTRNVADFQDIAGPIVLNPYDSAQLPTVIR' A
#
# COMPACT_ATOMS: atom_id res chain seq x y z
N MET A 1 15.76 10.59 5.27
CA MET A 1 16.41 9.39 5.87
C MET A 1 15.71 8.84 7.12
N ALA A 2 14.71 9.50 7.72
CA ALA A 2 14.14 9.06 9.00
C ALA A 2 13.19 7.84 8.91
N LEU A 3 12.49 7.65 7.78
CA LEU A 3 11.45 6.61 7.66
C LEU A 3 12.00 5.16 7.69
N ARG A 4 13.26 4.95 7.25
CA ARG A 4 13.91 3.61 7.22
C ARG A 4 14.24 3.04 8.60
N GLN A 5 14.37 3.89 9.62
CA GLN A 5 14.78 3.44 10.95
C GLN A 5 13.60 2.97 11.81
N GLN A 6 12.39 3.44 11.50
CA GLN A 6 11.20 3.20 12.33
C GLN A 6 10.43 1.94 11.94
N TYR A 7 10.64 1.43 10.74
CA TYR A 7 9.99 0.22 10.27
C TYR A 7 11.00 -0.64 9.51
N CYS A 8 11.12 -1.92 9.87
CA CYS A 8 11.86 -2.92 9.11
C CYS A 8 11.12 -3.26 7.80
N ILE A 9 10.65 -2.24 7.09
CA ILE A 9 10.02 -2.33 5.80
C ILE A 9 11.16 -2.37 4.78
N LYS A 10 11.15 -3.37 3.91
CA LYS A 10 12.13 -3.46 2.82
C LYS A 10 12.05 -2.14 2.06
N LEU A 11 13.19 -1.47 1.87
CA LEU A 11 13.33 -0.22 1.12
C LEU A 11 12.30 0.02 -0.02
N PRO A 12 12.08 -0.94 -0.93
CA PRO A 12 11.10 -0.79 -2.00
C PRO A 12 9.66 -0.57 -1.50
N ASP A 13 9.21 -1.30 -0.49
CA ASP A 13 7.83 -1.23 0.02
C ASP A 13 7.55 0.13 0.68
N ALA A 14 8.54 0.70 1.37
CA ALA A 14 8.42 2.04 1.95
C ALA A 14 8.31 3.13 0.87
N ILE A 15 9.03 2.99 -0.24
CA ILE A 15 8.96 3.92 -1.38
C ILE A 15 7.60 3.82 -2.07
N ILE A 16 7.10 2.60 -2.25
CA ILE A 16 5.78 2.33 -2.85
C ILE A 16 4.68 2.97 -1.99
N ALA A 17 4.70 2.74 -0.68
CA ALA A 17 3.71 3.30 0.24
C ALA A 17 3.79 4.84 0.31
N ALA A 18 5.00 5.41 0.38
CA ALA A 18 5.20 6.86 0.38
C ALA A 18 4.68 7.51 -0.92
N THR A 19 4.83 6.84 -2.06
CA THR A 19 4.34 7.33 -3.35
C THR A 19 2.81 7.31 -3.39
N ALA A 20 2.19 6.20 -2.97
CA ALA A 20 0.74 6.11 -2.88
C ALA A 20 0.15 7.18 -1.95
N LEU A 21 0.79 7.39 -0.79
CA LEU A 21 0.42 8.43 0.17
C LEU A 21 0.59 9.85 -0.38
N ALA A 22 1.71 10.16 -1.02
CA ALA A 22 1.99 11.48 -1.58
C ALA A 22 0.99 11.88 -2.68
N HIS A 23 0.47 10.90 -3.42
CA HIS A 23 -0.52 11.11 -4.48
C HIS A 23 -1.97 10.85 -4.06
N GLY A 24 -2.21 10.42 -2.81
CA GLY A 24 -3.55 10.06 -2.32
C GLY A 24 -4.20 8.90 -3.09
N LEU A 25 -3.38 8.00 -3.65
CA LEU A 25 -3.84 6.88 -4.46
C LEU A 25 -3.96 5.60 -3.62
N PRO A 26 -4.95 4.73 -3.91
CA PRO A 26 -5.02 3.42 -3.29
C PRO A 26 -3.88 2.53 -3.78
N LEU A 27 -3.30 1.78 -2.85
CA LEU A 27 -2.25 0.81 -3.14
C LEU A 27 -2.86 -0.54 -3.49
N VAL A 28 -2.77 -0.94 -4.75
CA VAL A 28 -3.22 -2.27 -5.19
C VAL A 28 -2.05 -3.25 -5.08
N THR A 29 -2.12 -4.20 -4.16
CA THR A 29 -1.08 -5.22 -3.97
C THR A 29 -1.66 -6.54 -3.47
N ARG A 30 -1.02 -7.64 -3.86
CA ARG A 30 -1.34 -8.97 -3.30
C ARG A 30 -0.74 -9.12 -1.89
N ASN A 31 0.32 -8.38 -1.58
CA ASN A 31 1.07 -8.53 -0.35
C ASN A 31 0.53 -7.62 0.76
N VAL A 32 -0.78 -7.63 0.97
CA VAL A 32 -1.48 -6.72 1.89
C VAL A 32 -0.88 -6.75 3.29
N ALA A 33 -0.40 -7.91 3.74
CA ALA A 33 0.18 -8.11 5.06
C ALA A 33 1.42 -7.24 5.33
N ASP A 34 2.23 -6.94 4.30
CA ASP A 34 3.43 -6.12 4.48
C ASP A 34 3.11 -4.60 4.51
N PHE A 35 1.89 -4.21 4.15
CA PHE A 35 1.43 -2.81 4.10
C PHE A 35 0.36 -2.49 5.15
N GLN A 36 -0.10 -3.50 5.91
CA GLN A 36 -1.16 -3.35 6.92
C GLN A 36 -0.76 -2.44 8.10
N ASP A 37 0.53 -2.40 8.44
CA ASP A 37 1.06 -1.59 9.54
C ASP A 37 1.32 -0.12 9.12
N ILE A 38 1.13 0.21 7.84
CA ILE A 38 1.33 1.55 7.31
C ILE A 38 0.01 2.31 7.42
N ALA A 39 -0.06 3.27 8.34
CA ALA A 39 -1.23 4.13 8.49
C ALA A 39 -1.38 5.08 7.28
N GLY A 40 -2.48 4.95 6.53
CA GLY A 40 -2.91 5.96 5.56
C GLY A 40 -3.28 5.47 4.16
N PRO A 41 -2.47 4.66 3.44
CA PRO A 41 -2.83 4.24 2.10
C PRO A 41 -3.93 3.16 2.15
N ILE A 42 -4.97 3.32 1.33
CA ILE A 42 -6.01 2.29 1.16
C ILE A 42 -5.37 1.12 0.41
N VAL A 43 -5.18 0.00 1.09
CA VAL A 43 -4.61 -1.21 0.48
C VAL A 43 -5.73 -2.06 -0.10
N LEU A 44 -5.67 -2.32 -1.41
CA LEU A 44 -6.65 -3.13 -2.15
C LEU A 44 -6.00 -4.41 -2.63
N ASN A 45 -6.62 -5.56 -2.34
CA ASN A 45 -6.20 -6.82 -2.93
C ASN A 45 -6.94 -7.04 -4.26
N PRO A 46 -6.24 -7.12 -5.41
CA PRO A 46 -6.90 -7.31 -6.71
C PRO A 46 -7.56 -8.69 -6.86
N TYR A 47 -7.26 -9.64 -5.97
CA TYR A 47 -7.92 -10.95 -5.94
C TYR A 47 -9.16 -10.95 -5.04
N ASP A 48 -9.37 -9.91 -4.25
CA ASP A 48 -10.57 -9.73 -3.46
C ASP A 48 -11.61 -8.94 -4.28
N SER A 49 -12.51 -9.69 -4.92
CA SER A 49 -13.59 -9.16 -5.77
C SER A 49 -14.56 -8.20 -5.05
N ALA A 50 -14.50 -8.12 -3.73
CA ALA A 50 -15.29 -7.20 -2.92
C ALA A 50 -14.69 -5.79 -2.81
N GLN A 51 -13.38 -5.63 -3.04
CA GLN A 51 -12.66 -4.37 -2.79
C GLN A 51 -12.39 -3.54 -4.05
N LEU A 52 -12.60 -4.09 -5.24
CA LEU A 52 -12.31 -3.40 -6.50
C LEU A 52 -13.46 -2.43 -6.89
N PRO A 53 -13.14 -1.18 -7.31
CA PRO A 53 -14.13 -0.27 -7.86
C PRO A 53 -14.70 -0.83 -9.18
N THR A 54 -16.01 -0.64 -9.40
CA THR A 54 -16.82 -1.20 -10.50
C THR A 54 -16.26 -0.98 -11.92
N VAL A 55 -15.30 -0.06 -12.10
CA VAL A 55 -14.61 0.22 -13.37
C VAL A 55 -13.71 -0.94 -13.85
N ILE A 56 -13.29 -1.86 -12.97
CA ILE A 56 -12.36 -2.97 -13.30
C ILE A 56 -13.05 -4.35 -13.13
N ARG A 57 -14.38 -4.40 -13.23
CA ARG A 57 -15.15 -5.65 -13.25
C ARG A 57 -15.37 -6.16 -14.67
#